data_AF-A0A1X1KNX3-F1
#
_entry.id   AF-A0A1X1KNX3-F1
#
_cell.length_a   1.000
_cell.length_b   1.000
_cell.length_c   1.000
_cell.angle_alpha   90.00
_cell.angle_beta   90.00
_cell.angle_gamma   90.00
#
_symmetry.space_group_name_H-M   'P 1'
#
loop_
_entity.id
_entity.type
_entity.pdbx_description
1 polymer ?
#
loop_
_entity_poly.entity_id
_entity_poly.type
_entity_poly.pdbx_seq_one_letter_code
_entity_poly.pdbx_strand_id
1 'polypeptide(L)'
;MSEINHEIDSNFAGRLNILRAGVLGANDGIISIAGVVIGVASATSNIWIIFLSGFAAILAGAFSMAGGEYVSVSTQKDTEEAAVVREQVLLDQDMELAKKSLYAAYIQNGECETSAQLLTNKAFLKNPLKALVEEKYGIEYEEFTNPWHAAISSFISFFL
;
A
#
# COMPACT_ATOMS: atom_id res chain seq x y z
N MET A 1 37.87 2.52 -0.42
CA MET A 1 36.62 3.23 -0.74
C MET A 1 35.55 2.15 -0.83
N SER A 2 34.69 2.03 0.19
CA SER A 2 33.60 1.05 0.19
C SER A 2 32.54 1.56 -0.77
N GLU A 3 32.35 0.89 -1.91
CA GLU A 3 31.18 1.13 -2.76
C GLU A 3 29.95 0.77 -1.92
N ILE A 4 29.23 1.78 -1.45
CA ILE A 4 27.89 1.59 -0.91
C ILE A 4 27.02 1.33 -2.13
N ASN A 5 26.84 0.06 -2.47
CA ASN A 5 25.78 -0.37 -3.36
C ASN A 5 24.47 0.06 -2.70
N HIS A 6 23.89 1.16 -3.18
CA HIS A 6 22.53 1.49 -2.87
C HIS A 6 21.66 0.51 -3.64
N GLU A 7 21.47 -0.69 -3.08
CA GLU A 7 20.31 -1.51 -3.42
C GLU A 7 19.10 -0.60 -3.16
N ILE A 8 18.38 -0.26 -4.22
CA ILE A 8 17.04 0.29 -4.09
C ILE A 8 16.25 -0.84 -3.46
N ASP A 9 15.95 -0.72 -2.16
CA ASP A 9 15.20 -1.70 -1.39
C ASP A 9 13.78 -1.67 -1.96
N SER A 10 13.54 -2.51 -2.98
CA SER A 10 12.29 -2.55 -3.76
C SER A 10 11.07 -2.82 -2.86
N ASN A 11 11.30 -3.39 -1.66
CA ASN A 11 10.28 -3.64 -0.67
C ASN A 11 10.10 -2.52 0.38
N PHE A 12 10.70 -1.33 0.20
CA PHE A 12 10.61 -0.24 1.17
C PHE A 12 9.17 0.24 1.38
N ALA A 13 8.40 0.40 0.31
CA ALA A 13 6.99 0.80 0.38
C ALA A 13 6.13 -0.24 1.13
N GLY A 14 6.34 -1.53 0.87
CA GLY A 14 5.68 -2.62 1.57
C GLY A 14 5.98 -2.62 3.08
N ARG A 15 7.24 -2.43 3.45
CA ARG A 15 7.66 -2.33 4.86
C ARG A 15 7.06 -1.11 5.56
N LEU A 16 7.02 0.04 4.89
CA LEU A 16 6.37 1.25 5.41
C LEU A 16 4.87 1.02 5.65
N ASN A 17 4.18 0.35 4.74
CA ASN A 17 2.77 0.01 4.92
C ASN A 17 2.53 -0.90 6.12
N ILE A 18 3.39 -1.91 6.33
CA ILE A 18 3.33 -2.79 7.50
C ILE A 18 3.55 -2.01 8.80
N LEU A 19 4.56 -1.12 8.82
CA LEU A 19 4.86 -0.28 9.98
C LEU A 19 3.70 0.68 10.29
N ARG A 20 3.13 1.33 9.27
CA ARG A 20 1.96 2.22 9.43
C ARG A 20 0.79 1.45 10.03
N ALA A 21 0.45 0.30 9.46
CA ALA A 21 -0.68 -0.52 9.91
C ALA A 21 -0.48 -1.03 11.35
N GLY A 22 0.76 -1.35 11.73
CA GLY A 22 1.11 -1.77 13.08
C GLY A 22 1.01 -0.62 14.11
N VAL A 23 1.57 0.55 13.80
CA VAL A 23 1.52 1.73 14.69
C VAL A 23 0.08 2.19 14.92
N LEU A 24 -0.74 2.25 13.86
CA LEU A 24 -2.15 2.60 14.00
C LEU A 24 -2.93 1.54 14.78
N GLY A 25 -2.67 0.25 14.52
CA GLY A 25 -3.28 -0.85 15.26
C GLY A 25 -3.00 -0.78 16.77
N ALA A 26 -1.73 -0.57 17.14
CA ALA A 26 -1.33 -0.46 18.55
C ALA A 26 -1.95 0.77 19.24
N ASN A 27 -1.96 1.91 18.57
CA ASN A 27 -2.56 3.13 19.09
C ASN A 27 -4.07 2.95 19.36
N ASP A 28 -4.78 2.38 18.39
CA ASP A 28 -6.21 2.17 18.50
C ASP A 28 -6.53 1.08 19.54
N GLY A 29 -5.72 0.02 19.64
CA GLY A 29 -5.84 -1.01 20.67
C GLY A 29 -5.76 -0.43 22.07
N ILE A 30 -4.69 0.31 22.39
CA ILE A 30 -4.49 0.88 23.73
C ILE A 30 -5.64 1.82 24.10
N ILE A 31 -5.99 2.76 23.22
CA ILE A 31 -6.97 3.80 23.51
C ILE A 31 -8.38 3.20 23.64
N SER A 32 -8.78 2.33 22.70
CA SER A 32 -10.13 1.76 22.68
C SER A 32 -10.37 0.83 23.85
N ILE A 33 -9.41 -0.04 24.19
CA ILE A 33 -9.55 -1.01 25.27
C ILE A 33 -9.49 -0.34 26.63
N ALA A 34 -8.60 0.64 26.82
CA ALA A 34 -8.60 1.45 28.04
C ALA A 34 -9.94 2.16 28.23
N GLY A 35 -10.49 2.74 27.16
CA GLY A 35 -11.81 3.39 27.18
C GLY A 35 -12.93 2.43 27.59
N VAL A 36 -12.98 1.22 27.00
CA VAL A 36 -13.98 0.20 27.35
C VAL A 36 -13.83 -0.26 28.80
N VAL A 37 -12.62 -0.59 29.24
CA VAL A 37 -12.36 -1.09 30.59
C VAL A 37 -12.70 -0.04 31.65
N ILE A 38 -12.27 1.22 31.46
CA ILE A 38 -12.59 2.34 32.36
C ILE A 38 -14.11 2.59 32.38
N GLY A 39 -14.75 2.59 31.20
CA GLY A 39 -16.19 2.80 31.06
C GLY A 39 -17.01 1.74 31.80
N VAL A 40 -16.69 0.46 31.60
CA VAL A 40 -17.40 -0.64 32.26
C VAL A 40 -17.10 -0.68 33.75
N ALA A 41 -15.85 -0.43 34.17
CA ALA A 41 -15.47 -0.35 35.58
C ALA A 41 -16.18 0.78 36.34
N SER A 42 -16.58 1.87 35.64
CA SER A 42 -17.39 2.94 36.25
C SER A 42 -18.82 2.50 36.58
N ALA A 43 -19.33 1.48 35.88
CA ALA A 43 -20.72 1.00 36.01
C ALA A 43 -20.84 -0.26 36.88
N THR A 44 -19.77 -1.05 37.04
CA THR A 44 -19.78 -2.27 37.85
C THR A 44 -18.44 -2.53 38.51
N SER A 45 -18.47 -3.12 39.71
CA SER A 45 -17.28 -3.63 40.42
C SER A 45 -17.00 -5.11 40.13
N ASN A 46 -17.82 -5.78 39.31
CA ASN A 46 -17.63 -7.19 38.99
C ASN A 46 -16.45 -7.37 38.01
N ILE A 47 -15.35 -7.92 38.53
CA ILE A 47 -14.11 -8.17 37.78
C ILE A 47 -14.32 -9.03 36.53
N TRP A 48 -15.23 -10.00 36.57
CA TRP A 48 -15.48 -10.90 35.44
C TRP A 48 -16.18 -10.18 34.29
N ILE A 49 -17.09 -9.25 34.60
CA ILE A 49 -17.79 -8.44 33.59
C ILE A 49 -16.80 -7.48 32.91
N ILE A 50 -15.94 -6.82 33.71
CA ILE A 50 -14.90 -5.94 33.18
C ILE A 50 -13.95 -6.71 32.26
N PHE A 51 -13.44 -7.86 32.72
CA PHE A 51 -12.55 -8.70 31.93
C PHE A 51 -13.18 -9.17 30.61
N LEU A 52 -14.40 -9.71 30.67
CA LEU A 52 -15.08 -10.21 29.48
C LEU A 52 -15.36 -9.10 28.47
N SER A 53 -15.71 -7.90 28.94
CA SER A 53 -15.94 -6.74 28.08
C SER A 53 -14.66 -6.27 27.38
N GLY A 54 -13.53 -6.18 28.11
CA GLY A 54 -12.23 -5.85 27.53
C GLY A 54 -11.78 -6.89 26.50
N PHE A 55 -11.91 -8.19 26.83
CA PHE A 55 -11.54 -9.26 25.91
C PHE A 55 -12.40 -9.27 24.64
N ALA A 56 -13.71 -9.08 24.78
CA ALA A 56 -14.61 -8.96 23.62
C ALA A 56 -14.25 -7.74 22.76
N ALA A 57 -13.91 -6.61 23.37
CA ALA A 57 -13.50 -5.40 22.66
C ALA A 57 -12.16 -5.59 21.93
N ILE A 58 -11.19 -6.31 22.53
CA ILE A 58 -9.92 -6.66 21.86
C ILE A 58 -10.19 -7.44 20.59
N LEU A 59 -10.98 -8.52 20.68
CA LEU A 59 -11.29 -9.36 19.52
C LEU A 59 -12.05 -8.58 18.44
N ALA A 60 -13.10 -7.85 18.83
CA ALA A 60 -13.90 -7.07 17.90
C ALA A 60 -13.06 -6.00 17.17
N GLY A 61 -12.22 -5.28 17.92
CA GLY A 61 -11.34 -4.25 17.37
C GLY A 61 -10.25 -4.82 16.48
N ALA A 62 -9.58 -5.91 16.90
CA ALA A 62 -8.53 -6.54 16.11
C ALA A 62 -9.06 -7.07 14.76
N PHE A 63 -10.22 -7.73 14.74
CA PHE A 63 -10.84 -8.18 13.49
C PHE A 63 -11.27 -7.02 12.60
N SER A 64 -11.87 -5.97 13.18
CA SER A 64 -12.28 -4.77 12.43
C SER A 64 -11.08 -4.08 11.79
N MET A 65 -9.99 -3.91 12.52
CA MET A 65 -8.78 -3.24 12.04
C MET A 65 -8.09 -4.06 10.95
N ALA A 66 -7.93 -5.37 11.17
CA ALA A 66 -7.35 -6.27 10.18
C ALA A 66 -8.16 -6.31 8.87
N GLY A 67 -9.49 -6.37 8.98
CA GLY A 67 -10.39 -6.32 7.83
C GLY A 67 -10.30 -5.00 7.08
N GLY A 68 -10.26 -3.87 7.80
CA GLY A 68 -10.11 -2.54 7.20
C GLY A 68 -8.80 -2.39 6.43
N GLU A 69 -7.69 -2.80 7.04
CA GLU A 69 -6.37 -2.77 6.38
C GLU A 69 -6.30 -3.73 5.19
N TYR A 70 -6.88 -4.92 5.28
CA TYR A 70 -6.97 -5.85 4.14
C TYR A 70 -7.69 -5.20 2.96
N VAL A 71 -8.88 -4.64 3.19
CA VAL A 71 -9.69 -3.99 2.13
C VAL A 71 -8.97 -2.77 1.56
N SER A 72 -8.28 -1.99 2.39
CA SER A 72 -7.52 -0.82 1.95
C SER A 72 -6.39 -1.23 1.00
N VAL A 73 -5.58 -2.20 1.40
CA VAL A 73 -4.43 -2.65 0.60
C VAL A 73 -4.87 -3.46 -0.62
N SER A 74 -5.96 -4.23 -0.53
CA SER A 74 -6.52 -4.93 -1.70
C SER A 74 -7.02 -3.94 -2.75
N THR A 75 -7.67 -2.85 -2.33
CA THR A 75 -8.13 -1.81 -3.26
C THR A 75 -6.97 -1.11 -3.94
N GLN A 76 -5.86 -0.87 -3.21
CA GLN A 76 -4.63 -0.36 -3.80
C GLN A 76 -4.11 -1.31 -4.87
N LYS A 77 -3.94 -2.59 -4.53
CA LYS A 77 -3.52 -3.62 -5.48
C LYS A 77 -4.42 -3.70 -6.72
N ASP A 78 -5.74 -3.71 -6.55
CA ASP A 78 -6.69 -3.75 -7.67
C ASP A 78 -6.55 -2.53 -8.59
N THR A 79 -6.24 -1.37 -8.01
CA THR A 79 -5.99 -0.14 -8.77
C THR A 79 -4.68 -0.22 -9.56
N GLU A 80 -3.63 -0.80 -8.96
CA GLU A 80 -2.34 -1.04 -9.62
C GLU A 80 -2.50 -2.03 -10.80
N GLU A 81 -3.21 -3.14 -10.59
CA GLU A 81 -3.51 -4.12 -11.64
C GLU A 81 -4.37 -3.49 -12.76
N ALA A 82 -5.37 -2.68 -12.42
CA ALA A 82 -6.21 -2.00 -13.40
C ALA A 82 -5.40 -1.00 -14.25
N ALA A 83 -4.42 -0.31 -13.67
CA ALA A 83 -3.52 0.57 -14.41
C ALA A 83 -2.67 -0.22 -15.43
N VAL A 84 -2.11 -1.36 -15.01
CA VAL A 84 -1.35 -2.26 -15.90
C VAL A 84 -2.22 -2.73 -17.07
N VAL A 85 -3.43 -3.23 -16.79
CA VAL A 85 -4.36 -3.69 -17.81
C VAL A 85 -4.73 -2.57 -18.79
N ARG A 86 -4.96 -1.36 -18.29
CA ARG A 86 -5.28 -0.20 -19.12
C ARG A 86 -4.15 0.15 -20.10
N GLU A 87 -2.90 0.16 -19.65
CA GLU A 87 -1.75 0.45 -20.50
C GLU A 87 -1.46 -0.69 -21.48
N GLN A 88 -1.69 -1.94 -21.07
CA GLN A 88 -1.61 -3.09 -21.97
C GLN A 88 -2.62 -2.99 -23.12
N VAL A 89 -3.88 -2.69 -22.81
CA VAL A 89 -4.93 -2.48 -23.83
C VAL A 89 -4.55 -1.32 -24.77
N LEU A 90 -4.00 -0.23 -24.24
CA LEU A 90 -3.55 0.89 -25.04
C LEU A 90 -2.41 0.48 -26.00
N LEU A 91 -1.42 -0.27 -25.51
CA LEU A 91 -0.32 -0.78 -26.32
C LEU A 91 -0.80 -1.69 -27.46
N ASP A 92 -1.80 -2.54 -27.19
CA ASP A 92 -2.34 -3.48 -28.16
C ASP A 92 -3.22 -2.78 -29.22
N GLN A 93 -3.91 -1.70 -28.86
CA GLN A 93 -4.82 -0.98 -29.75
C GLN A 93 -4.13 0.11 -30.58
N ASP A 94 -3.27 0.92 -29.96
CA ASP A 94 -2.63 2.06 -30.61
C ASP A 94 -1.25 2.34 -30.02
N MET A 95 -0.24 1.75 -30.67
CA MET A 95 1.16 1.90 -30.27
C MET A 95 1.68 3.33 -30.40
N GLU A 96 1.18 4.10 -31.36
CA GLU A 96 1.62 5.50 -31.54
C GLU A 96 1.01 6.40 -30.47
N LEU A 97 -0.24 6.16 -30.08
CA LEU A 97 -0.85 6.84 -28.95
C LEU A 97 -0.15 6.47 -27.63
N ALA A 98 0.22 5.20 -27.45
CA ALA A 98 1.01 4.75 -26.31
C ALA A 98 2.35 5.50 -26.21
N LYS A 99 3.12 5.60 -27.30
CA LYS A 99 4.37 6.37 -27.35
C LYS A 99 4.17 7.84 -27.01
N LYS A 100 3.15 8.48 -27.59
CA LYS A 100 2.82 9.88 -27.31
C LYS A 100 2.45 10.08 -25.84
N SER A 101 1.74 9.13 -25.25
CA SER A 101 1.35 9.18 -23.83
C SER A 101 2.56 9.06 -22.90
N LEU A 102 3.51 8.17 -23.21
CA LEU A 102 4.75 8.02 -22.43
C LEU A 102 5.64 9.25 -22.56
N TYR A 103 5.77 9.79 -23.78
CA TYR A 103 6.48 11.05 -24.01
C TYR A 103 5.90 12.19 -23.18
N ALA A 104 4.57 12.33 -23.17
CA ALA A 104 3.89 13.36 -22.39
C ALA A 104 4.11 13.17 -20.87
N ALA A 105 4.13 11.91 -20.39
CA ALA A 105 4.43 11.60 -19.00
C ALA A 105 5.84 12.04 -18.60
N TYR A 106 6.86 11.76 -19.42
CA TYR A 106 8.22 12.23 -19.17
C TYR A 106 8.32 13.76 -19.08
N ILE A 107 7.67 14.49 -20.00
CA ILE A 107 7.61 15.96 -19.94
C ILE A 107 6.94 16.44 -18.65
N GLN A 108 5.82 15.80 -18.27
CA GLN A 108 5.11 16.14 -17.04
C GLN A 108 5.95 15.88 -15.79
N ASN A 109 6.77 14.83 -15.81
CA ASN A 109 7.69 14.46 -14.73
C ASN A 109 8.95 15.36 -14.70
N GLY A 110 9.10 16.30 -15.65
CA GLY A 110 10.14 17.33 -15.67
C GLY A 110 11.30 17.07 -16.64
N GLU A 111 11.22 16.04 -17.47
CA GLU A 111 12.21 15.80 -18.52
C GLU A 111 12.13 16.86 -19.62
N CYS A 112 13.27 17.18 -20.23
CA CYS A 112 13.30 18.04 -21.41
C CYS A 112 12.89 17.26 -22.68
N GLU A 113 12.43 17.98 -23.71
CA GLU A 113 11.88 17.38 -24.94
C GLU A 113 12.80 16.36 -25.61
N THR A 114 14.10 16.65 -25.69
CA THR A 114 15.09 15.77 -26.29
C THR A 114 15.30 14.50 -25.47
N SER A 115 15.37 14.61 -24.14
CA SER A 115 15.49 13.45 -23.23
C SER A 115 14.23 12.60 -23.27
N ALA A 116 13.04 13.22 -23.18
CA ALA A 116 11.77 12.50 -23.20
C ALA A 116 11.58 11.68 -24.49
N GLN A 117 11.99 12.20 -25.65
CA GLN A 117 11.98 11.43 -26.91
C GLN A 117 12.91 10.21 -26.85
N LEU A 118 14.15 10.40 -26.37
CA LEU A 118 15.13 9.32 -26.26
C LEU A 118 14.67 8.24 -25.27
N LEU A 119 14.15 8.64 -24.10
CA LEU A 119 13.64 7.73 -23.07
C LEU A 119 12.44 6.93 -23.58
N THR A 120 11.49 7.60 -24.25
CA THR A 120 10.34 6.94 -24.88
C THR A 120 10.78 5.88 -25.88
N ASN A 121 11.68 6.24 -26.82
CA ASN A 121 12.16 5.28 -27.81
C ASN A 121 12.90 4.10 -27.16
N LYS A 122 13.72 4.37 -26.14
CA LYS A 122 14.44 3.33 -25.38
C LYS A 122 13.48 2.40 -24.63
N ALA A 123 12.43 2.95 -24.02
CA ALA A 123 11.41 2.17 -23.32
C ALA A 123 10.70 1.19 -24.26
N PHE A 124 10.31 1.64 -25.45
CA PHE A 124 9.64 0.81 -26.47
C PHE A 124 10.53 -0.30 -27.05
N LEU A 125 11.86 -0.18 -26.94
CA LEU A 125 12.80 -1.23 -27.35
C LEU A 125 13.00 -2.31 -26.27
N LYS A 126 12.70 -2.02 -25.00
CA LYS A 126 12.94 -2.92 -23.87
C LYS A 126 11.64 -3.47 -23.28
N ASN A 127 10.87 -2.60 -22.64
CA ASN A 127 9.62 -2.96 -21.98
C ASN A 127 8.73 -1.71 -21.91
N PRO A 128 7.91 -1.47 -22.95
CA PRO A 128 7.05 -0.28 -23.01
C PRO A 128 5.99 -0.29 -21.92
N LEU A 129 5.45 -1.47 -21.56
CA LEU A 129 4.42 -1.59 -20.53
C LEU A 129 4.94 -1.16 -19.17
N LYS A 130 6.10 -1.68 -18.78
CA LYS A 130 6.76 -1.30 -17.52
C LYS A 130 6.97 0.20 -17.43
N ALA A 131 7.53 0.81 -18.48
CA ALA A 131 7.79 2.26 -18.50
C ALA A 131 6.50 3.09 -18.47
N LEU A 132 5.44 2.66 -19.18
CA LEU A 132 4.14 3.32 -19.14
C LEU A 132 3.53 3.30 -17.72
N VAL A 133 3.62 2.17 -17.04
CA VAL A 133 3.05 2.01 -15.70
C VAL A 133 3.86 2.82 -14.67
N GLU A 134 5.18 2.68 -14.67
CA GLU A 134 6.07 3.35 -13.72
C GLU A 134 6.03 4.88 -13.90
N GLU A 135 6.14 5.39 -15.12
CA GLU A 135 6.25 6.84 -15.35
C GLU A 135 4.91 7.58 -15.21
N LYS A 136 3.80 6.93 -15.60
CA LYS A 136 2.47 7.58 -15.55
C LYS A 136 1.83 7.48 -14.17
N TYR A 137 2.08 6.40 -13.44
CA TYR A 137 1.39 6.11 -12.19
C TYR A 137 2.32 6.06 -10.98
N GLY A 138 3.63 6.01 -11.17
CA GLY A 138 4.59 5.88 -10.06
C GLY A 138 4.52 4.53 -9.35
N ILE A 139 4.02 3.50 -10.04
CA ILE A 139 3.81 2.15 -9.48
C ILE A 139 4.92 1.23 -9.98
N GLU A 140 5.50 0.43 -9.08
CA GLU A 140 6.47 -0.59 -9.46
C GLU A 140 5.78 -1.76 -10.17
N TYR A 141 6.25 -2.07 -11.37
CA TYR A 141 5.71 -3.16 -12.16
C TYR A 141 6.14 -4.52 -11.56
N GLU A 142 5.16 -5.42 -11.33
CA GLU A 142 5.31 -6.75 -10.72
C GLU A 142 5.56 -6.81 -9.19
N GLU A 143 5.63 -5.68 -8.50
CA GLU A 143 5.82 -5.63 -7.04
C GLU A 143 4.57 -5.12 -6.31
N PHE A 144 3.48 -5.86 -6.46
CA PHE A 144 2.18 -5.49 -5.86
C PHE A 144 2.20 -5.62 -4.34
N THR A 145 1.49 -4.70 -3.69
CA THR A 145 1.30 -4.74 -2.24
C THR A 145 0.59 -6.03 -1.80
N ASN A 146 0.99 -6.59 -0.65
CA ASN A 146 0.39 -7.82 -0.10
C ASN A 146 -0.61 -7.50 1.03
N PRO A 147 -1.93 -7.63 0.81
CA PRO A 147 -2.95 -7.25 1.79
C PRO A 147 -2.92 -8.07 3.08
N TRP A 148 -2.48 -9.33 3.01
CA TRP A 148 -2.44 -10.22 4.17
C TRP A 148 -1.39 -9.82 5.19
N HIS A 149 -0.23 -9.35 4.74
CA HIS A 149 0.84 -8.93 5.65
C HIS A 149 0.44 -7.68 6.44
N ALA A 150 -0.20 -6.71 5.79
CA ALA A 150 -0.72 -5.51 6.46
C ALA A 150 -1.82 -5.87 7.48
N ALA A 151 -2.78 -6.72 7.07
CA ALA A 151 -3.89 -7.14 7.92
C ALA A 151 -3.41 -7.90 9.18
N ILE A 152 -2.49 -8.86 9.03
CA ILE A 152 -1.96 -9.65 10.15
C ILE A 152 -1.11 -8.77 11.07
N SER A 153 -0.27 -7.88 10.53
CA SER A 153 0.50 -6.94 11.33
C SER A 153 -0.41 -6.07 12.19
N SER A 154 -1.45 -5.49 11.58
CA SER A 154 -2.42 -4.65 12.30
C SER A 154 -3.19 -5.43 13.36
N PHE A 155 -3.64 -6.65 13.05
CA PHE A 155 -4.32 -7.53 14.00
C PHE A 155 -3.46 -7.77 15.25
N ILE A 156 -2.20 -8.18 15.06
CA ILE A 156 -1.29 -8.51 16.16
C ILE A 156 -0.98 -7.24 16.97
N SER A 157 -0.72 -6.12 16.31
CA SER A 157 -0.45 -4.86 16.99
C SER A 157 -1.64 -4.32 17.78
N PHE A 158 -2.87 -4.53 17.32
CA PHE A 158 -4.08 -4.14 18.07
C PHE A 158 -4.30 -5.05 19.28
N PHE A 159 -4.01 -6.33 19.14
CA PHE A 159 -4.24 -7.33 20.17
C PHE A 159 -3.25 -7.22 21.35
N LEU A 160 -2.00 -6.83 21.07
CA LEU A 160 -0.91 -6.69 22.05
C LEU A 160 -1.01 -5.40 22.87
#